data_AF-A0AAW6XX35-F1
#
_entry.id   AF-A0AAW6XX35-F1
#
_cell.length_a   1.000
_cell.length_b   1.000
_cell.length_c   1.000
_cell.angle_alpha   90.00
_cell.angle_beta   90.00
_cell.angle_gamma   90.00
#
_symmetry.space_group_name_H-M   'P 1'
#
loop_
_entity.id
_entity.type
_entity.pdbx_description
1 polymer ?
#
loop_
_entity_poly.entity_id
_entity_poly.type
_entity_poly.pdbx_seq_one_letter_code
_entity_poly.pdbx_strand_id
1 'polypeptide(L)'
;DQEHAGIIRRGAKVIYAYANAQVPLVTVILRKAFGGAYIVMGSKSMGADVNYAWPTSQIAVLGAQGAVNIIHRKDLQKAKERGQDVAALRKQLV
;
A
#
# COMPACT_ATOMS: atom_id res chain seq x y z
N ASP A 1 5.21 14.63 -13.71
CA ASP A 1 4.74 15.91 -13.11
C ASP A 1 4.88 15.99 -11.60
N GLN A 2 4.24 15.11 -10.80
CA GLN A 2 4.30 15.18 -9.33
C GLN A 2 5.72 15.05 -8.75
N GLU A 3 6.54 14.17 -9.33
CA GLU A 3 7.95 14.04 -8.95
C GLU A 3 8.73 15.36 -9.14
N HIS A 4 8.59 16.01 -10.31
CA HIS A 4 9.21 17.32 -10.58
C HIS A 4 8.61 18.45 -9.73
N ALA A 5 7.33 18.36 -9.35
CA ALA A 5 6.70 19.27 -8.39
C ALA A 5 7.21 19.07 -6.95
N GLY A 6 8.06 18.06 -6.70
CA GLY A 6 8.70 17.81 -5.42
C GLY A 6 7.84 17.02 -4.44
N ILE A 7 7.04 16.06 -4.92
CA ILE A 7 6.16 15.23 -4.08
C ILE A 7 6.92 14.52 -2.96
N ILE A 8 8.15 14.06 -3.18
CA ILE A 8 8.99 13.42 -2.15
C ILE A 8 9.27 14.41 -1.00
N ARG A 9 9.81 15.59 -1.33
CA ARG A 9 10.13 16.62 -0.34
C ARG A 9 8.89 17.12 0.41
N ARG A 10 7.76 17.26 -0.29
CA ARG A 10 6.50 17.71 0.31
C ARG A 10 5.87 16.61 1.17
N GLY A 11 5.87 15.37 0.72
CA GLY A 11 5.35 14.22 1.46
C GLY A 11 6.12 13.94 2.75
N ALA A 12 7.45 14.12 2.73
CA ALA A 12 8.29 14.01 3.93
C ALA A 12 7.86 14.94 5.07
N LYS A 13 7.21 16.08 4.77
CA LYS A 13 6.68 16.98 5.80
C LYS A 13 5.57 16.36 6.63
N VAL A 14 4.71 15.54 6.01
CA VAL A 14 3.63 14.84 6.72
C VAL A 14 4.20 13.78 7.65
N ILE A 15 5.21 13.04 7.17
CA ILE A 15 5.95 12.07 8.00
C ILE A 15 6.58 12.79 9.20
N TYR A 16 7.27 13.89 8.94
CA TYR A 16 7.91 14.69 9.99
C TYR A 16 6.89 15.20 11.02
N ALA A 17 5.73 15.68 10.58
CA ALA A 17 4.68 16.18 11.47
C ALA A 17 4.13 15.08 12.40
N TYR A 18 3.81 13.89 11.87
CA TYR A 18 3.35 12.77 12.70
C TYR A 18 4.45 12.25 13.62
N ALA A 19 5.68 12.13 13.14
CA ALA A 19 6.81 11.62 13.93
C ALA A 19 7.20 12.52 15.11
N ASN A 20 6.95 13.83 15.02
CA ASN A 20 7.27 14.81 16.06
C ASN A 20 6.05 15.23 16.90
N ALA A 21 4.86 14.67 16.64
CA ALA A 21 3.68 14.99 17.42
C ALA A 21 3.83 14.42 18.84
N GLN A 22 3.68 15.28 19.86
CA GLN A 22 3.70 14.90 21.28
C GLN A 22 2.29 14.77 21.88
N VAL A 23 1.27 15.01 21.06
CA VAL A 23 -0.13 14.83 21.44
C VAL A 23 -0.57 13.39 21.18
N PRO A 24 -1.61 12.88 21.88
CA PRO A 24 -2.14 11.55 21.61
C PRO A 24 -2.61 11.40 20.16
N LEU A 25 -2.20 10.31 19.51
CA LEU A 25 -2.50 9.98 18.13
C LEU A 25 -3.37 8.72 18.06
N VAL A 26 -4.59 8.88 17.54
CA VAL A 26 -5.51 7.77 17.27
C VAL A 26 -5.77 7.68 15.77
N THR A 27 -5.59 6.48 15.21
CA THR A 27 -5.79 6.23 13.78
C THR A 27 -6.85 5.16 13.57
N VAL A 28 -7.80 5.43 12.68
CA VAL A 28 -8.85 4.47 12.29
C VAL A 28 -8.77 4.19 10.79
N ILE A 29 -8.46 2.94 10.44
CA ILE A 29 -8.38 2.50 9.05
C ILE A 29 -9.77 2.05 8.59
N LEU A 30 -10.40 2.88 7.76
CA LEU A 30 -11.76 2.65 7.27
C LEU A 30 -11.81 1.65 6.09
N ARG A 31 -10.82 1.73 5.19
CA ARG A 31 -10.77 0.94 3.95
C ARG A 31 -9.33 0.70 3.51
N LYS A 32 -8.86 1.34 2.43
CA LYS A 32 -7.56 1.07 1.80
C LYS A 32 -6.43 1.76 2.55
N ALA A 33 -5.40 0.99 2.91
CA ALA A 33 -4.15 1.48 3.47
C ALA A 33 -2.97 0.71 2.84
N PHE A 34 -2.36 1.30 1.81
CA PHE A 34 -1.35 0.61 1.00
C PHE A 34 0.02 1.28 1.03
N GLY A 35 1.07 0.47 1.17
CA GLY A 35 2.47 0.89 0.99
C GLY A 35 2.85 2.10 1.83
N GLY A 36 3.58 3.03 1.22
CA GLY A 36 4.03 4.26 1.88
C GLY A 36 2.89 5.13 2.42
N ALA A 37 1.72 5.11 1.77
CA ALA A 37 0.56 5.87 2.24
C ALA A 37 0.03 5.33 3.58
N TYR A 38 0.04 4.01 3.80
CA TYR A 38 -0.28 3.45 5.12
C TYR A 38 0.68 3.98 6.19
N ILE A 39 1.98 3.98 5.89
CA ILE A 39 3.01 4.41 6.84
C ILE A 39 2.76 5.85 7.27
N VAL A 40 2.64 6.76 6.30
CA VAL A 40 2.49 8.21 6.54
C VAL A 40 1.16 8.56 7.22
N MET A 41 0.11 7.77 7.04
CA MET A 41 -1.23 8.04 7.59
C MET A 41 -1.39 7.49 9.03
N GLY A 42 -0.46 7.81 9.93
CA GLY A 42 -0.57 7.46 11.35
C GLY A 42 -0.43 5.96 11.63
N SER A 43 0.42 5.25 10.88
CA SER A 43 0.70 3.83 11.19
C SER A 43 1.27 3.65 12.59
N LYS A 44 1.14 2.44 13.14
CA LYS A 44 1.70 2.13 14.46
C LYS A 44 3.21 2.38 14.52
N SER A 45 3.92 2.07 13.43
CA SER A 45 5.36 2.32 13.28
C SER A 45 5.74 3.79 13.27
N MET A 46 4.80 4.70 13.00
CA MET A 46 5.05 6.14 13.04
C MET A 46 4.86 6.77 14.43
N GLY A 47 4.45 5.99 15.44
CA GLY A 47 4.22 6.48 16.80
C GLY A 47 2.76 6.76 17.14
N ALA A 48 1.79 6.25 16.36
CA ALA A 48 0.39 6.29 16.77
C ALA A 48 0.17 5.48 18.06
N ASP A 49 -0.54 6.06 19.02
CA ASP A 49 -0.81 5.41 20.31
C ASP A 49 -1.79 4.25 20.13
N VAL A 50 -2.87 4.49 19.39
CA VAL A 50 -3.93 3.50 19.15
C VAL A 50 -4.30 3.44 17.66
N ASN A 51 -4.37 2.22 17.14
CA ASN A 51 -4.80 1.95 15.76
C ASN A 51 -6.00 1.00 15.77
N TYR A 52 -7.09 1.44 15.14
CA TYR A 52 -8.26 0.62 14.86
C TYR A 52 -8.36 0.33 13.37
N ALA A 53 -8.97 -0.79 13.02
CA ALA A 53 -9.22 -1.17 11.65
C ALA A 53 -10.63 -1.73 11.53
N TRP A 54 -11.40 -1.21 10.57
CA TRP A 54 -12.69 -1.81 10.26
C TRP A 54 -12.54 -3.17 9.59
N PRO A 55 -13.56 -4.05 9.66
CA PRO A 55 -13.56 -5.31 8.93
C PRO A 55 -13.38 -5.13 7.40
N THR A 56 -13.79 -3.98 6.87
CA THR A 56 -13.63 -3.61 5.45
C THR A 56 -12.25 -3.05 5.10
N SER A 57 -11.32 -2.99 6.07
CA SER A 57 -9.98 -2.46 5.84
C SER A 57 -9.13 -3.41 4.99
N GLN A 58 -8.22 -2.82 4.23
CA GLN A 58 -7.27 -3.52 3.37
C GLN A 58 -5.89 -2.92 3.62
N ILE A 59 -5.07 -3.62 4.41
CA ILE A 59 -3.71 -3.21 4.76
C ILE A 59 -2.74 -4.11 4.00
N ALA A 60 -1.97 -3.53 3.06
CA ALA A 60 -1.05 -4.30 2.22
C ALA A 60 0.11 -3.44 1.71
N VAL A 61 1.16 -4.06 1.17
CA VAL A 61 2.29 -3.34 0.56
C VAL A 61 1.87 -2.62 -0.72
N LEU A 62 1.01 -3.26 -1.51
CA LEU A 62 0.39 -2.68 -2.71
C LEU A 62 -0.95 -3.38 -3.00
N GLY A 63 -1.71 -2.86 -3.96
CA GLY A 63 -2.99 -3.49 -4.36
C GLY A 63 -2.81 -4.88 -4.95
N ALA A 64 -3.79 -5.76 -4.73
CA ALA A 64 -3.75 -7.18 -5.10
C ALA A 64 -3.32 -7.42 -6.56
N GLN A 65 -3.88 -6.67 -7.51
CA GLN A 65 -3.54 -6.81 -8.93
C GLN A 65 -2.07 -6.51 -9.24
N GLY A 66 -1.48 -5.53 -8.55
CA GLY A 66 -0.05 -5.26 -8.67
C GLY A 66 0.77 -6.36 -7.99
N ALA A 67 0.31 -6.88 -6.85
CA ALA A 67 1.02 -7.91 -6.08
C ALA A 67 1.11 -9.21 -6.87
N VAL A 68 0.02 -9.63 -7.52
CA VAL A 68 -0.03 -10.83 -8.38
C VAL A 68 1.02 -10.78 -9.49
N ASN A 69 1.21 -9.63 -10.13
CA ASN A 69 2.21 -9.49 -11.19
C ASN A 69 3.66 -9.65 -10.69
N ILE A 70 3.92 -9.38 -9.42
CA ILE A 70 5.24 -9.51 -8.80
C ILE A 70 5.43 -10.94 -8.28
N ILE A 71 4.47 -11.44 -7.50
CA ILE A 71 4.51 -12.75 -6.85
C ILE A 71 4.50 -13.88 -7.89
N HIS A 72 3.56 -13.83 -8.85
CA HIS A 72 3.37 -14.86 -9.87
C HIS A 72 4.09 -14.56 -11.19
N ARG A 73 5.10 -13.69 -11.19
CA ARG A 73 5.80 -13.27 -12.41
C ARG A 73 6.23 -14.46 -13.27
N LYS A 74 6.82 -15.48 -12.65
CA LYS A 74 7.30 -16.69 -13.35
C LYS A 74 6.16 -17.53 -13.91
N ASP A 75 5.07 -17.68 -13.18
CA ASP A 75 3.93 -18.50 -13.60
C ASP A 75 3.17 -17.84 -14.75
N LEU A 76 2.98 -16.52 -14.67
CA LEU A 76 2.38 -15.73 -15.74
C LEU A 76 3.24 -15.76 -17.00
N GLN A 77 4.57 -15.75 -16.87
CA GLN A 77 5.48 -15.91 -17.99
C GLN A 77 5.35 -17.30 -18.63
N LYS A 78 5.37 -18.37 -17.83
CA LYS A 78 5.15 -19.74 -18.34
C LYS A 78 3.78 -19.93 -18.98
N ALA A 79 2.73 -19.26 -18.47
CA ALA A 79 1.40 -19.28 -19.07
C ALA A 79 1.43 -18.61 -20.45
N LYS A 80 2.11 -17.46 -20.57
CA LYS A 80 2.31 -16.77 -21.84
C LYS A 80 3.07 -17.63 -22.86
N GLU A 81 4.14 -18.29 -22.44
CA GLU A 81 4.94 -19.19 -23.28
C GLU A 81 4.14 -20.40 -23.76
N ARG A 82 3.19 -20.88 -22.94
CA ARG A 82 2.26 -21.97 -23.28
C ARG A 82 1.04 -21.51 -24.09
N GLY A 83 0.96 -20.24 -24.48
CA GLY A 83 -0.18 -19.69 -25.23
C GLY A 83 -1.48 -19.61 -24.42
N GLN A 84 -1.41 -19.65 -23.10
CA GLN A 84 -2.58 -19.58 -22.21
C GLN A 84 -3.04 -18.13 -22.00
N ASP A 85 -4.30 -17.95 -21.62
CA ASP A 85 -4.84 -16.65 -21.26
C ASP A 85 -4.30 -16.16 -19.90
N VAL A 86 -3.28 -15.30 -19.98
CA VAL A 86 -2.62 -14.67 -18.83
C VAL A 86 -3.58 -13.72 -18.07
N ALA A 87 -4.57 -13.12 -18.73
CA ALA A 87 -5.53 -12.23 -18.09
C ALA A 87 -6.53 -13.01 -17.23
N ALA A 88 -7.03 -14.14 -17.75
CA ALA A 88 -7.86 -15.05 -16.98
C ALA A 88 -7.11 -15.60 -15.76
N LEU A 89 -5.84 -16.02 -15.94
CA LEU A 89 -5.01 -16.50 -14.84
C LEU A 89 -4.76 -15.43 -13.78
N ARG A 90 -4.51 -14.17 -14.18
CA ARG A 90 -4.40 -13.05 -13.22
C ARG A 90 -5.66 -12.86 -12.39
N LYS A 91 -6.83 -12.99 -13.00
CA LYS A 91 -8.12 -12.81 -12.29
C LYS A 91 -8.38 -13.92 -11.28
N GLN A 92 -7.87 -15.12 -11.51
CA GLN A 92 -7.96 -16.24 -10.56
C GLN A 92 -7.01 -16.08 -9.36
N LEU A 93 -5.94 -15.29 -9.52
CA LEU A 93 -4.89 -15.10 -8.51
C LEU A 93 -5.11 -13.84 -7.64
N VAL A 94 -6.08 -12.99 -7.96
CA VAL A 94 -6.49 -11.79 -7.20
C VAL A 94 -7.58 -12.15 -6.22
#